data_AF-A0A4S4MSL3-F1
#
_entry.id   AF-A0A4S4MSL3-F1
#
_cell.length_a   1.000
_cell.length_b   1.000
_cell.length_c   1.000
_cell.angle_alpha   90.00
_cell.angle_beta   90.00
_cell.angle_gamma   90.00
#
_symmetry.space_group_name_H-M   'P 1'
#
loop_
_entity.id
_entity.type
_entity.pdbx_description
1 polymer ?
#
loop_
_entity_poly.entity_id
_entity_poly.type
_entity_poly.pdbx_seq_one_letter_code
_entity_poly.pdbx_strand_id
1 'polypeptide(L)'
;MRDLVAGAGGVISNAVDMTKWLKALLNKGVNKDTNTTVIPSSVLDAVTTAQVSREGRPSGPHSSISGYGMGWHRESYKGHDFVWHSGGIPGFSTLVEFLPADDLGIVVLANADAKFQATLQLLTRIIDEALGLDTTTWEIATRHPEHQSLRHIVHHTLQDRPWQSRNEYFSRMSSSLEQVLDL
;
A
#
# COMPACT_ATOMS: atom_id res chain seq x y z
N MET A 1 22.39 -16.56 -17.72
CA MET A 1 22.78 -16.05 -16.39
C MET A 1 21.50 -16.00 -15.57
N ARG A 2 21.29 -16.95 -14.65
CA ARG A 2 20.02 -17.20 -13.93
C ARG A 2 20.24 -17.20 -12.41
N ASP A 3 21.12 -16.34 -11.93
CA ASP A 3 21.24 -16.08 -10.50
C ASP A 3 20.18 -15.04 -10.15
N LEU A 4 18.96 -15.56 -10.03
CA LEU A 4 17.77 -14.82 -9.63
C LEU A 4 18.01 -14.13 -8.29
N VAL A 5 17.35 -13.00 -8.12
CA VAL A 5 17.29 -12.09 -6.96
C VAL A 5 16.75 -12.79 -5.70
N ALA A 6 17.13 -14.05 -5.43
CA ALA A 6 16.37 -15.01 -4.63
C ALA A 6 16.03 -14.48 -3.24
N GLY A 7 17.03 -14.02 -2.49
CA GLY A 7 16.83 -13.46 -1.16
C GLY A 7 16.20 -12.07 -1.13
N ALA A 8 16.39 -11.24 -2.16
CA ALA A 8 15.99 -9.82 -2.16
C ALA A 8 14.67 -9.55 -2.91
N GLY A 9 14.18 -10.49 -3.71
CA GLY A 9 13.02 -10.28 -4.59
C GLY A 9 12.55 -11.50 -5.37
N GLY A 10 13.00 -12.72 -5.00
CA GLY A 10 12.62 -13.96 -5.67
C GLY A 10 11.38 -14.65 -5.11
N VAL A 11 10.75 -14.09 -4.07
CA VAL A 11 9.54 -14.65 -3.46
C VAL A 11 8.36 -14.50 -4.43
N ILE A 12 7.63 -15.60 -4.66
CA ILE A 12 6.39 -15.64 -5.45
C ILE A 12 5.23 -15.86 -4.49
N SER A 13 4.18 -15.04 -4.60
CA SER A 13 3.00 -15.10 -3.74
C SER A 13 1.76 -14.57 -4.47
N ASN A 14 0.61 -14.54 -3.79
CA ASN A 14 -0.64 -13.96 -4.26
C ASN A 14 -1.33 -13.18 -3.12
N ALA A 15 -2.41 -12.45 -3.43
CA ALA A 15 -3.11 -11.63 -2.43
C ALA A 15 -3.64 -12.45 -1.23
N VAL A 16 -4.09 -13.70 -1.44
CA VAL A 16 -4.61 -14.55 -0.36
C VAL A 16 -3.48 -14.94 0.61
N ASP A 17 -2.30 -15.26 0.12
CA ASP A 17 -1.18 -15.64 0.99
C ASP A 17 -0.54 -14.42 1.66
N MET A 18 -0.42 -13.30 0.93
CA MET A 18 0.06 -12.04 1.50
C MET A 18 -0.86 -11.50 2.60
N THR A 19 -2.17 -11.69 2.50
CA THR A 19 -3.11 -11.28 3.56
C THR A 19 -3.00 -12.17 4.81
N LYS A 20 -2.71 -13.47 4.68
CA LYS A 20 -2.37 -14.33 5.84
C LYS A 20 -1.09 -13.85 6.52
N TRP A 21 -0.08 -13.49 5.73
CA TRP A 21 1.17 -12.95 6.25
C TRP A 21 0.97 -11.62 6.97
N LEU A 22 0.23 -10.68 6.38
CA LEU A 22 -0.15 -9.40 7.03
C LEU A 22 -0.89 -9.62 8.35
N LYS A 23 -1.85 -10.56 8.39
CA LYS A 23 -2.53 -10.94 9.65
C LYS A 23 -1.55 -11.43 10.71
N ALA A 24 -0.54 -12.22 10.33
CA ALA A 24 0.48 -12.66 11.26
C ALA A 24 1.34 -11.49 11.75
N LEU A 25 1.72 -10.55 10.87
CA LEU A 25 2.49 -9.35 11.25
C LEU A 25 1.71 -8.46 12.24
N LEU A 26 0.45 -8.14 11.94
CA LEU A 26 -0.44 -7.37 12.82
C LEU A 26 -0.65 -8.07 14.17
N ASN A 27 -0.70 -9.40 14.16
CA ASN A 27 -0.82 -10.21 15.37
C ASN A 27 0.53 -10.59 16.00
N LYS A 28 1.53 -9.70 15.92
CA LYS A 28 2.84 -9.85 16.57
C LYS A 28 3.56 -11.17 16.25
N GLY A 29 3.37 -11.65 15.02
CA GLY A 29 3.98 -12.87 14.50
C GLY A 29 3.22 -14.18 14.82
N VAL A 30 1.99 -14.10 15.32
CA VAL A 30 1.17 -15.27 15.65
C VAL A 30 0.09 -15.49 14.58
N ASN A 31 -0.01 -16.72 14.06
CA ASN A 31 -1.16 -17.14 13.27
C ASN A 31 -2.35 -17.41 14.20
N LYS A 32 -3.42 -16.60 14.11
CA LYS A 32 -4.61 -16.72 14.96
C LYS A 32 -5.40 -18.01 14.72
N ASP A 33 -5.40 -18.54 13.49
CA ASP A 33 -6.20 -19.71 13.14
C ASP A 33 -5.62 -20.99 13.77
N THR A 34 -4.29 -21.06 13.89
CA THR A 34 -3.58 -22.23 14.45
C THR A 34 -2.98 -21.98 15.83
N ASN A 35 -3.10 -20.76 16.35
CA ASN A 35 -2.46 -20.30 17.59
C ASN A 35 -0.94 -20.58 17.64
N THR A 36 -0.28 -20.54 16.48
CA THR A 36 1.16 -20.85 16.35
C THR A 36 1.94 -19.56 16.17
N THR A 37 3.05 -19.42 16.90
CA THR A 37 4.01 -18.34 16.67
C THR A 37 4.85 -18.68 15.44
N VAL A 38 4.67 -17.94 14.35
CA VAL A 38 5.45 -18.11 13.10
C VAL A 38 6.63 -17.15 13.02
N ILE A 39 6.53 -16.00 13.70
CA ILE A 39 7.61 -15.03 13.86
C ILE A 39 7.64 -14.67 15.36
N PRO A 40 8.76 -14.84 16.08
CA PRO A 40 8.86 -14.34 17.44
C PRO A 40 8.64 -12.83 17.48
N SER A 41 7.84 -12.33 18.43
CA SER A 41 7.52 -10.90 18.50
C SER A 41 8.77 -10.02 18.61
N SER A 42 9.79 -10.46 19.36
CA SER A 42 11.08 -9.75 19.46
C SER A 42 11.82 -9.63 18.13
N VAL A 43 11.69 -10.61 17.23
CA VAL A 43 12.26 -10.54 15.88
C VAL A 43 11.48 -9.55 15.03
N LEU A 44 10.14 -9.58 15.10
CA LEU A 44 9.30 -8.62 14.38
C LEU A 44 9.60 -7.18 14.82
N ASP A 45 9.69 -6.94 16.12
CA ASP A 45 10.03 -5.63 16.68
C ASP A 45 11.41 -5.17 16.16
N ALA A 46 12.40 -6.06 16.19
CA ALA A 46 13.75 -5.74 15.72
C ALA A 46 13.77 -5.38 14.22
N VAL A 47 13.10 -6.15 13.35
CA VAL A 47 13.16 -5.91 11.90
C VAL A 47 12.36 -4.69 11.45
N THR A 48 11.29 -4.35 12.17
CA THR A 48 10.42 -3.19 11.87
C THR A 48 10.84 -1.91 12.60
N THR A 49 11.79 -1.98 13.52
CA THR A 49 12.37 -0.79 14.15
C THR A 49 13.27 -0.09 13.14
N ALA A 50 13.05 1.21 12.93
CA ALA A 50 13.95 2.05 12.16
C ALA A 50 15.32 2.13 12.87
N GLN A 51 16.36 1.59 12.22
CA GLN A 51 17.73 1.58 12.73
C GLN A 51 18.52 2.81 12.24
N VAL A 52 18.14 3.34 11.08
CA VAL A 52 18.77 4.51 10.47
C VAL A 52 17.70 5.48 9.97
N SER A 53 17.98 6.78 10.03
CA SER A 53 17.18 7.77 9.31
C SER A 53 17.47 7.63 7.82
N ARG A 54 16.41 7.49 7.02
CA ARG A 54 16.47 7.45 5.57
C ARG A 54 16.25 8.84 4.98
N GLU A 55 15.22 9.53 5.46
CA GLU A 55 14.95 10.93 5.12
C GLU A 55 14.81 11.72 6.42
N GLY A 56 15.73 12.65 6.65
CA GLY A 56 15.73 13.52 7.84
C GLY A 56 14.70 14.67 7.78
N ARG A 57 13.86 14.71 6.74
CA ARG A 57 12.79 15.69 6.56
C ARG A 57 11.54 14.98 6.03
N PRO A 58 10.34 15.42 6.45
CA PRO A 58 9.10 14.96 5.85
C PRO A 58 9.08 15.09 4.32
N SER A 59 8.57 14.05 3.67
CA SER A 59 8.31 14.04 2.22
C SER A 59 7.10 14.90 1.81
N GLY A 60 6.22 15.21 2.76
CA GLY A 60 5.05 16.05 2.57
C GLY A 60 4.47 16.54 3.91
N PRO A 61 3.44 17.41 3.86
CA PRO A 61 2.86 18.03 5.06
C PRO A 61 2.18 17.05 6.01
N HIS A 62 1.85 15.85 5.52
CA HIS A 62 1.18 14.80 6.28
C HIS A 62 2.12 13.67 6.70
N SER A 63 3.39 13.70 6.28
CA SER A 63 4.35 12.64 6.56
C SER A 63 5.30 13.04 7.68
N SER A 64 5.85 12.06 8.40
CA SER A 64 7.02 12.31 9.26
C SER A 64 8.32 12.20 8.48
N ILE A 65 9.45 12.35 9.19
CA ILE A 65 10.72 11.78 8.74
C ILE A 65 10.55 10.27 8.51
N SER A 66 11.37 9.70 7.62
CA SER A 66 11.35 8.26 7.34
C SER A 66 12.63 7.58 7.82
N GLY A 67 12.47 6.37 8.33
CA GLY A 67 13.56 5.50 8.76
C GLY A 67 13.57 4.18 7.99
N TYR A 68 14.67 3.44 8.11
CA TYR A 68 14.81 2.10 7.55
C TYR A 68 15.33 1.13 8.61
N GLY A 69 14.66 -0.02 8.71
CA GLY A 69 15.00 -1.15 9.57
C GLY A 69 15.71 -2.27 8.81
N MET A 70 15.46 -3.51 9.20
CA MET A 70 16.03 -4.68 8.52
C MET A 70 15.12 -5.15 7.38
N GLY A 71 15.14 -4.40 6.27
CA GLY A 71 14.30 -4.70 5.11
C GLY A 71 12.91 -4.06 5.16
N TRP A 72 12.72 -3.01 5.97
CA TRP A 72 11.45 -2.32 6.14
C TRP A 72 11.65 -0.82 6.24
N HIS A 73 10.79 -0.06 5.58
CA HIS A 73 10.63 1.37 5.82
C HIS A 73 9.66 1.59 6.98
N ARG A 74 9.86 2.67 7.74
CA ARG A 74 8.92 3.10 8.77
C ARG A 74 8.84 4.61 8.82
N GLU A 75 7.62 5.11 8.79
CA GLU A 75 7.29 6.53 8.92
C GLU A 75 5.84 6.65 9.40
N SER A 76 5.32 7.87 9.47
CA SER A 76 3.92 8.11 9.80
C SER A 76 3.24 8.95 8.75
N TYR A 77 1.94 8.73 8.60
CA TYR A 77 1.07 9.47 7.70
C TYR A 77 -0.15 9.95 8.49
N LYS A 78 -0.39 11.26 8.51
CA LYS A 78 -1.42 11.93 9.32
C LYS A 78 -1.42 11.51 10.80
N GLY A 79 -0.22 11.20 11.33
CA GLY A 79 -0.04 10.76 12.72
C GLY A 79 -0.19 9.25 12.95
N HIS A 80 -0.48 8.46 11.92
CA HIS A 80 -0.54 7.00 12.00
C HIS A 80 0.80 6.39 11.60
N ASP A 81 1.45 5.65 12.51
CA ASP A 81 2.72 4.96 12.26
C ASP A 81 2.50 3.71 11.39
N PHE A 82 3.29 3.59 10.34
CA PHE A 82 3.18 2.49 9.40
C PHE A 82 4.55 1.94 8.99
N VAL A 83 4.55 0.66 8.64
CA VAL A 83 5.73 -0.09 8.21
C VAL A 83 5.46 -0.62 6.82
N TRP A 84 6.39 -0.40 5.88
CA TRP A 84 6.14 -0.70 4.48
C TRP A 84 7.37 -1.16 3.70
N HIS A 85 7.12 -1.80 2.56
CA HIS A 85 8.15 -2.11 1.57
C HIS A 85 7.55 -2.17 0.17
N SER A 86 8.27 -1.61 -0.81
CA SER A 86 7.93 -1.77 -2.23
C SER A 86 8.67 -2.94 -2.86
N GLY A 87 8.12 -3.53 -3.90
CA GLY A 87 8.81 -4.49 -4.76
C GLY A 87 8.69 -4.12 -6.23
N GLY A 88 9.72 -4.43 -7.00
CA GLY A 88 9.75 -4.17 -8.43
C GLY A 88 10.68 -5.17 -9.13
N ILE A 89 10.10 -5.96 -10.02
CA ILE A 89 10.82 -6.80 -10.99
C ILE A 89 10.16 -6.60 -12.36
N PRO A 90 10.82 -6.93 -13.48
CA PRO A 90 10.20 -6.78 -14.80
C PRO A 90 8.81 -7.46 -14.86
N GLY A 91 7.80 -6.67 -15.21
CA GLY A 91 6.40 -7.07 -15.30
C GLY A 91 5.60 -7.00 -13.99
N PHE A 92 6.23 -6.68 -12.84
CA PHE A 92 5.54 -6.69 -11.54
C PHE A 92 5.97 -5.53 -10.62
N SER A 93 4.98 -4.83 -10.08
CA SER A 93 5.14 -3.84 -9.00
C SER A 93 4.32 -4.26 -7.80
N THR A 94 4.89 -4.17 -6.60
CA THR A 94 4.20 -4.50 -5.35
C THR A 94 4.41 -3.42 -4.30
N LEU A 95 3.42 -3.27 -3.43
CA LEU A 95 3.53 -2.42 -2.24
C LEU A 95 2.81 -3.12 -1.09
N VAL A 96 3.49 -3.30 0.03
CA VAL A 96 2.91 -3.83 1.26
C VAL A 96 3.12 -2.83 2.39
N GLU A 97 2.07 -2.62 3.18
CA GLU A 97 2.06 -1.70 4.30
C GLU A 97 1.19 -2.24 5.43
N PHE A 98 1.59 -1.99 6.68
CA PHE A 98 0.76 -2.27 7.84
C PHE A 98 0.95 -1.22 8.92
N LEU A 99 -0.15 -0.92 9.62
CA LEU A 99 -0.27 0.05 10.69
C LEU A 99 -0.58 -0.73 11.98
N PRO A 100 0.43 -1.10 12.78
CA PRO A 100 0.24 -2.00 13.92
C PRO A 100 -0.73 -1.46 14.97
N ALA A 101 -0.77 -0.13 15.16
CA ALA A 101 -1.66 0.53 16.13
C ALA A 101 -3.12 0.56 15.66
N ASP A 102 -3.35 0.52 14.35
CA ASP A 102 -4.67 0.65 13.72
C ASP A 102 -5.26 -0.71 13.29
N ASP A 103 -4.55 -1.82 13.53
CA ASP A 103 -4.91 -3.18 13.07
C ASP A 103 -5.23 -3.25 11.56
N LEU A 104 -4.51 -2.45 10.76
CA LEU A 104 -4.72 -2.30 9.32
C LEU A 104 -3.51 -2.81 8.54
N GLY A 105 -3.75 -3.68 7.55
CA GLY A 105 -2.73 -4.20 6.65
C GLY A 105 -3.21 -4.18 5.21
N ILE A 106 -2.39 -3.67 4.31
CA ILE A 106 -2.71 -3.46 2.90
C ILE A 106 -1.60 -4.04 2.03
N VAL A 107 -2.00 -4.74 0.97
CA VAL A 107 -1.07 -5.19 -0.08
C VAL A 107 -1.68 -4.86 -1.44
N VAL A 108 -0.87 -4.24 -2.30
CA VAL A 108 -1.21 -3.92 -3.69
C VAL A 108 -0.24 -4.66 -4.60
N LEU A 109 -0.78 -5.42 -5.55
CA LEU A 109 -0.02 -6.18 -6.54
C LEU A 109 -0.44 -5.71 -7.93
N ALA A 110 0.51 -5.33 -8.77
CA ALA A 110 0.26 -4.88 -10.14
C ALA A 110 1.15 -5.64 -11.12
N ASN A 111 0.54 -6.24 -12.15
CA ASN A 111 1.24 -6.91 -13.25
C ASN A 111 1.70 -5.88 -14.31
N ALA A 112 2.44 -4.87 -13.88
CA ALA A 112 3.00 -3.85 -14.74
C ALA A 112 4.26 -3.23 -14.12
N ASP A 113 5.13 -2.70 -14.98
CA ASP A 113 6.34 -2.01 -14.58
C ASP A 113 6.07 -0.62 -14.00
N ALA A 114 6.96 -0.22 -13.09
CA ALA A 114 7.07 1.15 -12.58
C ALA A 114 5.75 1.74 -12.01
N LYS A 115 4.95 0.94 -11.30
CA LYS A 115 3.65 1.39 -10.76
C LYS A 115 3.68 1.91 -9.32
N PHE A 116 4.86 2.12 -8.73
CA PHE A 116 5.01 2.58 -7.34
C PHE A 116 4.11 3.78 -6.99
N GLN A 117 4.06 4.81 -7.85
CA GLN A 117 3.23 6.01 -7.61
C GLN A 117 1.74 5.70 -7.64
N ALA A 118 1.27 4.90 -8.60
CA ALA A 118 -0.13 4.51 -8.69
C ALA A 118 -0.54 3.63 -7.49
N THR A 119 0.32 2.68 -7.09
CA THR A 119 0.08 1.83 -5.92
C THR A 119 0.05 2.63 -4.62
N LEU A 120 0.92 3.63 -4.48
CA LEU A 120 0.96 4.50 -3.31
C LEU A 120 -0.30 5.38 -3.20
N GLN A 121 -0.78 5.93 -4.31
CA GLN A 121 -2.03 6.70 -4.34
C GLN A 121 -3.24 5.85 -3.94
N LEU A 122 -3.34 4.64 -4.49
CA LEU A 122 -4.39 3.70 -4.12
C LEU A 122 -4.33 3.34 -2.63
N LEU A 123 -3.14 3.02 -2.14
CA LEU A 123 -2.93 2.66 -0.73
C LEU A 123 -3.29 3.81 0.21
N THR A 124 -2.83 5.03 -0.09
CA THR A 124 -3.16 6.23 0.69
C THR A 124 -4.67 6.46 0.74
N ARG A 125 -5.36 6.28 -0.39
CA ARG A 125 -6.82 6.42 -0.45
C ARG A 125 -7.52 5.38 0.42
N ILE A 126 -7.03 4.14 0.40
CA ILE A 126 -7.58 3.07 1.25
C ILE A 126 -7.38 3.40 2.73
N ILE A 127 -6.22 3.95 3.12
CA ILE A 127 -5.95 4.39 4.49
C ILE A 127 -6.90 5.50 4.91
N ASP A 128 -7.00 6.56 4.10
CA ASP A 128 -7.90 7.68 4.39
C ASP A 128 -9.34 7.18 4.60
N GLU A 129 -9.83 6.28 3.75
CA GLU A 129 -11.17 5.72 3.86
C GLU A 129 -11.33 4.78 5.07
N ALA A 130 -10.35 3.90 5.32
CA ALA A 130 -10.40 2.92 6.41
C ALA A 130 -10.34 3.58 7.79
N LEU A 131 -9.62 4.69 7.91
CA LEU A 131 -9.43 5.43 9.17
C LEU A 131 -10.37 6.63 9.31
N GLY A 132 -11.22 6.90 8.31
CA GLY A 132 -12.16 8.03 8.33
C GLY A 132 -11.48 9.40 8.28
N LEU A 133 -10.34 9.49 7.60
CA LEU A 133 -9.56 10.72 7.44
C LEU A 133 -10.05 11.52 6.22
N ASP A 134 -9.77 12.82 6.22
CA ASP A 134 -10.00 13.66 5.05
C ASP A 134 -9.24 13.13 3.85
N THR A 135 -9.90 13.00 2.69
CA THR A 135 -9.24 12.46 1.50
C THR A 135 -8.07 13.33 1.05
N THR A 136 -6.92 12.70 0.86
CA THR A 136 -5.75 13.35 0.28
C THR A 136 -5.87 13.41 -1.22
N THR A 137 -5.93 14.63 -1.73
CA THR A 137 -5.79 14.90 -3.16
C THR A 137 -4.31 15.01 -3.48
N TRP A 138 -3.76 13.97 -4.09
CA TRP A 138 -2.49 14.09 -4.77
C TRP A 138 -2.72 14.96 -6.01
N GLU A 139 -2.21 16.19 -6.00
CA GLU A 139 -2.08 16.93 -7.26
C GLU A 139 -1.15 16.11 -8.14
N ILE A 140 -1.73 15.45 -9.15
CA ILE A 140 -0.93 14.88 -10.22
C ILE A 140 -0.15 16.07 -10.78
N ALA A 141 1.16 16.07 -10.60
CA ALA A 141 2.04 16.95 -11.35
C ALA A 141 2.00 16.48 -12.82
N THR A 142 0.89 16.77 -13.51
CA THR A 142 0.73 16.55 -14.93
C THR A 142 1.70 17.49 -15.61
N ARG A 143 2.93 17.01 -15.88
CA ARG A 143 3.90 17.72 -16.73
C ARG A 143 3.50 17.74 -18.20
N HIS A 144 2.26 17.38 -18.54
CA HIS A 144 1.75 17.29 -19.91
C HIS A 144 0.34 17.92 -20.02
N PRO A 145 0.14 18.93 -20.90
CA PRO A 145 -1.11 19.70 -21.01
C PRO A 145 -2.37 18.92 -21.38
N GLU A 146 -2.26 17.69 -21.87
CA GLU A 146 -3.37 16.95 -22.49
C GLU A 146 -4.37 16.28 -21.50
N HIS A 147 -4.12 16.26 -20.19
CA HIS A 147 -4.97 15.54 -19.21
C HIS A 147 -5.80 16.43 -18.26
N GLN A 148 -5.97 17.72 -18.56
CA GLN A 148 -6.75 18.63 -17.71
C GLN A 148 -8.27 18.31 -17.68
N SER A 149 -8.78 17.58 -18.67
CA SER A 149 -10.20 17.23 -18.79
C SER A 149 -10.69 16.17 -17.78
N LEU A 150 -9.79 15.44 -17.12
CA LEU A 150 -10.15 14.38 -16.15
C LEU A 150 -10.45 14.91 -14.74
N ARG A 151 -10.06 16.15 -14.42
CA ARG A 151 -10.32 16.77 -13.11
C ARG A 151 -11.81 16.91 -12.77
N HIS A 152 -12.67 17.06 -13.78
CA HIS A 152 -14.11 17.28 -13.57
C HIS A 152 -14.92 15.99 -13.37
N ILE A 153 -14.46 14.85 -13.89
CA ILE A 153 -15.23 13.60 -13.90
C ILE A 153 -15.19 12.91 -12.52
N VAL A 154 -14.05 12.97 -11.83
CA VAL A 154 -13.86 12.29 -10.53
C VAL A 154 -14.62 13.00 -9.40
N HIS A 155 -14.70 14.34 -9.44
CA HIS A 155 -15.38 15.11 -8.40
C HIS A 155 -16.91 14.89 -8.38
N HIS A 156 -17.53 14.61 -9.53
CA HIS A 156 -18.99 14.56 -9.63
C HIS A 156 -19.61 13.18 -9.31
N THR A 157 -18.80 12.13 -9.21
CA THR A 157 -19.31 10.74 -9.13
C THR A 157 -19.44 10.23 -7.68
N LEU A 158 -18.82 10.91 -6.70
CA LEU A 158 -18.64 10.37 -5.34
C LEU A 158 -19.55 10.98 -4.25
N GLN A 159 -20.37 12.00 -4.54
CA GLN A 159 -21.04 12.75 -3.48
C GLN A 159 -22.44 12.26 -3.05
N ASP A 160 -23.16 11.42 -3.83
CA ASP A 160 -24.63 11.31 -3.62
C ASP A 160 -25.26 9.89 -3.54
N ARG A 161 -24.66 8.86 -2.91
CA ARG A 161 -25.33 7.53 -2.82
C ARG A 161 -25.18 6.79 -1.47
N PRO A 162 -26.29 6.36 -0.82
CA PRO A 162 -26.27 5.48 0.34
C PRO A 162 -25.87 4.02 0.04
N TRP A 163 -25.31 3.37 1.06
CA TRP A 163 -24.44 2.18 1.10
C TRP A 163 -25.03 0.81 0.62
N GLN A 164 -26.25 0.71 0.09
CA GLN A 164 -26.94 -0.59 -0.08
C GLN A 164 -26.78 -1.33 -1.43
N SER A 165 -25.88 -0.95 -2.33
CA SER A 165 -25.67 -1.66 -3.62
C SER A 165 -24.22 -2.12 -3.83
N ARG A 166 -23.72 -3.03 -2.97
CA ARG A 166 -22.32 -3.49 -3.01
C ARG A 166 -21.99 -4.55 -4.08
N ASN A 167 -22.95 -5.25 -4.67
CA ASN A 167 -22.63 -6.26 -5.70
C ASN A 167 -22.45 -5.68 -7.11
N GLU A 168 -23.03 -4.51 -7.41
CA GLU A 168 -22.88 -3.85 -8.72
C GLU A 168 -21.66 -2.92 -8.80
N TYR A 169 -21.12 -2.45 -7.66
CA TYR A 169 -19.97 -1.54 -7.66
C TYR A 169 -18.66 -2.27 -7.97
N PHE A 170 -18.45 -3.48 -7.43
CA PHE A 170 -17.26 -4.28 -7.75
C PHE A 170 -17.24 -4.76 -9.22
N SER A 171 -18.40 -4.92 -9.87
CA SER A 171 -18.47 -5.24 -11.31
C SER A 171 -18.29 -4.02 -12.22
N ARG A 172 -18.57 -2.81 -11.73
CA ARG A 172 -18.31 -1.55 -12.48
C ARG A 172 -16.90 -1.01 -12.28
N MET A 173 -16.26 -1.30 -11.15
CA MET A 173 -14.86 -0.92 -10.93
C MET A 173 -13.90 -1.74 -11.81
N SER A 174 -14.22 -3.00 -12.11
CA SER A 174 -13.46 -3.78 -13.09
C SER A 174 -13.53 -3.20 -14.50
N SER A 175 -14.69 -2.67 -14.91
CA SER A 175 -14.90 -2.12 -16.26
C SER A 175 -14.38 -0.68 -16.42
N SER A 176 -14.25 0.08 -15.34
CA SER A 176 -13.61 1.41 -15.37
C SER A 176 -12.09 1.37 -15.19
N LEU A 177 -11.55 0.30 -14.59
CA LEU A 177 -10.11 0.03 -14.55
C LEU A 177 -9.56 -0.47 -15.91
N GLU A 178 -10.35 -1.20 -16.70
CA GLU A 178 -9.97 -1.58 -18.08
C GLU A 178 -9.77 -0.36 -18.98
N GLN A 179 -10.56 0.71 -18.81
CA GLN A 179 -10.40 1.94 -19.61
C GLN A 179 -9.17 2.80 -19.24
N VAL A 180 -8.57 2.58 -18.07
CA VAL A 180 -7.35 3.29 -17.64
C VAL A 180 -6.08 2.50 -18.02
N LEU A 181 -6.21 1.21 -18.36
CA LEU A 181 -5.10 0.33 -18.71
C LEU A 181 -4.87 0.18 -20.23
N ASP A 182 -5.70 0.78 -21.08
CA ASP A 182 -5.59 0.80 -22.55
C ASP A 182 -4.93 2.08 -23.12
N LEU A 183 -4.11 2.78 -22.33
CA LEU A 183 -3.22 3.87 -22.76
C LEU A 183 -1.79 3.64 -22.25
#